data_AF-A0A0S8G734-F1
#
_entry.id   AF-A0A0S8G734-F1
#
_cell.length_a   1.000
_cell.length_b   1.000
_cell.length_c   1.000
_cell.angle_alpha   90.00
_cell.angle_beta   90.00
_cell.angle_gamma   90.00
#
_symmetry.space_group_name_H-M   'P 1'
#
loop_
_entity.id
_entity.type
_entity.pdbx_description
1 polymer ?
#
loop_
_entity_poly.entity_id
_entity_poly.type
_entity_poly.pdbx_seq_one_letter_code
_entity_poly.pdbx_strand_id
1 'polypeptide(L)'
;MISILLFLATADSINFYADPVVYRSTLEIRDTIAQTSRVEDIFYVEFNCGIPYYELSFETSDTLILTKASIAFLLRNLERPDSIVDTLYRQYTIPSFSQAAQQQLLFLTQFGLHVPEGSYAYDITVLSGDKTGRVADKLVIRKENYRMSDILIAQNIVYDTIDTYLRKGALRVVPHPSH
;
A
#
# COMPACT_ATOMS: atom_id res chain seq x y z
N MET A 1 35.94 35.86 14.02
CA MET A 1 34.92 35.26 13.14
C MET A 1 34.03 34.38 13.99
N ILE A 2 32.74 34.70 14.06
CA ILE A 2 31.76 33.95 14.85
C ILE A 2 31.32 32.76 13.99
N SER A 3 31.72 31.54 14.36
CA SER A 3 31.20 30.32 13.76
C SER A 3 29.78 30.09 14.27
N ILE A 4 28.80 30.34 13.41
CA ILE A 4 27.41 29.93 13.62
C ILE A 4 27.35 28.43 13.36
N LEU A 5 27.23 27.64 14.43
CA LEU A 5 26.82 26.24 14.34
C LEU A 5 25.35 26.22 13.89
N LEU A 6 25.10 25.92 12.61
CA LEU A 6 23.79 25.43 12.21
C LEU A 6 23.63 24.03 12.81
N PHE A 7 22.84 23.93 13.88
CA PHE A 7 22.20 22.67 14.25
C PHE A 7 21.25 22.30 13.10
N LEU A 8 21.69 21.41 12.21
CA LEU A 8 20.80 20.66 11.35
C LEU A 8 19.94 19.79 12.27
N ALA A 9 18.72 20.22 12.54
CA ALA A 9 17.71 19.37 13.16
C ALA A 9 17.48 18.20 12.18
N THR A 10 18.11 17.07 12.45
CA THR A 10 17.79 15.82 11.77
C THR A 10 16.39 15.45 12.21
N ALA A 11 15.39 15.67 11.33
CA ALA A 11 14.07 15.13 11.56
C ALA A 11 14.20 13.60 11.71
N ASP A 12 13.68 13.07 12.82
CA ASP A 12 13.71 11.64 13.09
C ASP A 12 12.94 10.91 11.97
N SER A 13 13.62 9.97 11.32
CA SER A 13 13.04 9.23 10.18
C SER A 13 12.10 8.14 10.67
N ILE A 14 10.92 8.00 10.04
CA ILE A 14 10.02 6.86 10.23
C ILE A 14 10.43 5.77 9.24
N ASN A 15 10.85 4.61 9.74
CA ASN A 15 11.04 3.42 8.91
C ASN A 15 9.75 2.60 8.86
N PHE A 16 9.21 2.42 7.66
CA PHE A 16 8.04 1.58 7.43
C PHE A 16 8.22 0.83 6.11
N TYR A 17 7.48 -0.26 5.95
CA TYR A 17 7.42 -0.96 4.67
C TYR A 17 6.08 -0.72 4.00
N ALA A 18 6.09 -0.69 2.68
CA ALA A 18 4.90 -0.62 1.85
C ALA A 18 5.04 -1.65 0.73
N ASP A 19 4.08 -2.56 0.63
CA ASP A 19 4.05 -3.62 -0.38
C ASP A 19 2.81 -3.45 -1.28
N PRO A 20 2.97 -3.07 -2.55
CA PRO A 20 1.87 -2.95 -3.48
C PRO A 20 1.46 -4.32 -4.04
N VAL A 21 0.16 -4.63 -3.97
CA VAL A 21 -0.45 -5.80 -4.61
C VAL A 21 -1.38 -5.34 -5.72
N VAL A 22 -1.39 -6.05 -6.84
CA VAL A 22 -2.18 -5.70 -8.03
C VAL A 22 -3.20 -6.79 -8.33
N TYR A 23 -4.46 -6.38 -8.41
CA TYR A 23 -5.59 -7.24 -8.72
C TYR A 23 -6.26 -6.78 -10.01
N ARG A 24 -6.35 -7.65 -11.00
CA ARG A 24 -7.09 -7.37 -12.24
C ARG A 24 -8.58 -7.58 -12.02
N SER A 25 -9.38 -6.63 -12.47
CA SER A 25 -10.83 -6.73 -12.58
C SER A 25 -11.25 -6.40 -14.00
N THR A 26 -12.30 -7.05 -14.50
CA THR A 26 -12.85 -6.77 -15.82
C THR A 26 -14.17 -6.03 -15.63
N LEU A 27 -14.28 -4.82 -16.18
CA LEU A 27 -15.47 -3.98 -16.07
C LEU A 27 -16.16 -3.83 -17.42
N GLU A 28 -17.49 -3.90 -17.40
CA GLU A 28 -18.33 -3.46 -18.51
C GLU A 28 -18.63 -1.96 -18.32
N ILE A 29 -18.04 -1.13 -19.17
CA ILE A 29 -18.25 0.32 -19.19
C ILE A 29 -19.37 0.62 -20.18
N ARG A 30 -20.46 1.19 -19.68
CA ARG A 30 -21.59 1.66 -20.50
C ARG A 30 -21.52 3.17 -20.67
N ASP A 31 -21.33 3.60 -21.90
CA ASP A 31 -21.52 4.99 -22.28
C ASP A 31 -23.00 5.20 -22.58
N THR A 32 -23.69 5.90 -21.69
CA THR A 32 -25.12 6.18 -21.82
C THR A 32 -25.42 7.26 -22.86
N ILE A 33 -24.43 8.09 -23.21
CA ILE A 33 -24.56 9.16 -24.20
C ILE A 33 -24.38 8.58 -25.60
N ALA A 34 -23.32 7.79 -25.81
CA ALA A 34 -23.05 7.12 -27.09
C ALA A 34 -23.86 5.82 -27.27
N GLN A 35 -24.56 5.35 -26.24
CA GLN A 35 -25.27 4.06 -26.19
C GLN A 35 -24.36 2.88 -26.57
N THR A 36 -23.11 2.93 -26.15
CA THR A 36 -22.13 1.85 -26.40
C THR A 36 -21.74 1.17 -25.10
N SER A 37 -21.44 -0.12 -25.18
CA SER A 37 -20.84 -0.89 -24.10
C SER A 37 -19.48 -1.40 -24.55
N ARG A 38 -18.47 -1.24 -23.71
CA ARG A 38 -17.14 -1.80 -23.92
C ARG A 38 -16.67 -2.51 -22.66
N VAL A 39 -15.96 -3.60 -22.84
CA VAL A 39 -15.36 -4.37 -21.73
C VAL A 39 -13.90 -4.00 -21.65
N GLU A 40 -13.45 -3.57 -20.47
CA GLU A 40 -12.05 -3.20 -20.23
C GLU A 40 -11.51 -3.88 -18.98
N ASP A 41 -10.22 -4.21 -19.01
CA ASP A 41 -9.49 -4.61 -17.80
C ASP A 41 -9.07 -3.34 -17.05
N ILE A 42 -9.43 -3.29 -15.77
CA ILE A 42 -8.97 -2.30 -14.79
C ILE A 42 -8.19 -3.03 -13.70
N PHE A 43 -7.24 -2.34 -13.07
CA PHE A 43 -6.38 -2.94 -12.06
C PHE A 43 -6.57 -2.19 -10.75
N TYR A 44 -6.95 -2.91 -9.69
CA TYR A 44 -6.93 -2.39 -8.34
C TYR A 44 -5.52 -2.58 -7.77
N VAL A 45 -4.85 -1.47 -7.50
CA VAL A 45 -3.56 -1.45 -6.81
C VAL A 45 -3.81 -1.16 -5.35
N GLU A 46 -3.40 -2.07 -4.49
CA GLU A 46 -3.53 -1.97 -3.05
C GLU A 46 -2.16 -1.84 -2.41
N PHE A 47 -1.98 -0.80 -1.61
CA PHE A 47 -0.78 -0.59 -0.83
C PHE A 47 -1.01 -1.06 0.61
N ASN A 48 -0.21 -2.04 1.02
CA ASN A 48 -0.19 -2.56 2.38
C ASN A 48 1.00 -1.98 3.12
N CYS A 49 0.74 -1.04 4.04
CA CYS A 49 1.76 -0.36 4.81
C CYS A 49 1.80 -0.89 6.25
N GLY A 50 2.98 -1.27 6.72
CA GLY A 50 3.22 -1.64 8.12
C GLY A 50 4.18 -0.67 8.79
N ILE A 51 3.71 -0.01 9.86
CA ILE A 51 4.48 0.98 10.62
C ILE A 51 4.69 0.47 12.05
N PRO A 52 5.92 0.14 12.46
CA PRO A 52 6.21 -0.28 13.83
C PRO A 52 5.83 0.81 14.83
N TYR A 53 5.30 0.45 15.99
CA TYR A 53 4.80 1.46 16.93
C TYR A 53 5.89 2.47 17.32
N TYR A 54 7.12 2.03 17.58
CA TYR A 54 8.22 2.88 18.06
C TYR A 54 8.69 3.93 17.02
N GLU A 55 8.28 3.80 15.76
CA GLU A 55 8.60 4.74 14.70
C GLU A 55 7.72 6.00 14.76
N LEU A 56 6.57 5.96 15.44
CA LEU A 56 5.63 7.09 15.52
C LEU A 56 5.88 8.01 16.73
N SER A 57 5.27 9.19 16.70
CA SER A 57 5.29 10.17 17.80
C SER A 57 4.00 10.08 18.60
N PHE A 58 4.10 9.75 19.88
CA PHE A 58 2.94 9.57 20.75
C PHE A 58 2.74 10.75 21.71
N GLU A 59 1.48 11.06 21.95
CA GLU A 59 1.02 11.95 23.00
C GLU A 59 0.21 11.16 24.02
N THR A 60 0.33 11.56 25.30
CA THR A 60 -0.52 11.03 26.36
C THR A 60 -1.62 12.06 26.64
N SER A 61 -2.87 11.65 26.46
CA SER A 61 -4.04 12.46 26.77
C SER A 61 -4.93 11.67 27.73
N ASP A 62 -5.17 12.23 28.91
CA ASP A 62 -5.85 11.58 30.04
C ASP A 62 -5.22 10.24 30.42
N THR A 63 -5.77 9.14 29.92
CA THR A 63 -5.36 7.75 30.15
C THR A 63 -4.96 7.01 28.88
N LEU A 64 -5.04 7.67 27.72
CA LEU A 64 -4.76 7.10 26.41
C LEU A 64 -3.38 7.55 25.91
N ILE A 65 -2.61 6.58 25.39
CA ILE A 65 -1.38 6.86 24.64
C ILE A 65 -1.75 6.72 23.17
N LEU A 66 -1.76 7.85 22.46
CA LEU A 66 -2.24 7.92 21.09
C LEU A 66 -1.24 8.62 20.17
N THR A 67 -1.33 8.33 18.89
CA THR A 67 -0.55 9.02 17.86
C THR A 67 -1.45 9.34 16.67
N LYS A 68 -1.20 10.49 16.06
CA LYS A 68 -1.84 10.90 14.81
C LYS A 68 -0.81 10.76 13.70
N ALA A 69 -1.23 10.12 12.61
CA ALA A 69 -0.42 9.94 11.42
C ALA A 69 -1.17 10.46 10.19
N SER A 70 -0.46 11.23 9.35
CA SER A 70 -0.91 11.59 8.01
C SER A 70 -0.12 10.78 7.00
N ILE A 71 -0.81 10.08 6.11
CA ILE A 71 -0.22 9.20 5.11
C ILE A 71 -0.60 9.77 3.74
N ALA A 72 0.32 10.49 3.12
CA ALA A 72 0.15 11.02 1.78
C ALA A 72 0.66 9.99 0.78
N PHE A 73 -0.10 9.74 -0.28
CA PHE A 73 0.36 8.89 -1.36
C PHE A 73 0.19 9.59 -2.71
N LEU A 74 1.17 9.38 -3.58
CA LEU A 74 1.19 9.84 -4.95
C LEU A 74 1.44 8.63 -5.84
N LEU A 75 0.58 8.42 -6.82
CA LEU A 75 0.81 7.50 -7.93
C LEU A 75 0.89 8.31 -9.23
N ARG A 76 2.02 8.24 -9.92
CA ARG A 76 2.25 8.93 -11.19
C ARG A 76 2.36 7.91 -12.32
N ASN A 77 1.54 8.07 -13.35
CA ASN A 77 1.71 7.33 -14.59
C ASN A 77 3.01 7.79 -15.28
N LEU A 78 3.86 6.87 -15.72
CA LEU A 78 5.12 7.18 -16.37
C LEU A 78 4.98 7.33 -17.90
N GLU A 79 3.84 6.94 -18.45
CA GLU A 79 3.52 6.96 -19.87
C GLU A 79 2.53 8.08 -20.23
N ARG A 80 1.82 8.61 -19.23
CA ARG A 80 0.81 9.68 -19.37
C ARG A 80 1.04 10.76 -18.31
N PRO A 81 0.63 12.02 -18.54
CA PRO A 81 0.76 13.09 -17.56
C PRO A 81 -0.17 12.95 -16.33
N ASP A 82 -0.89 11.84 -16.22
CA ASP A 82 -1.86 11.60 -15.15
C ASP A 82 -1.18 11.22 -13.83
N SER A 83 -1.60 11.86 -12.75
CA SER A 83 -1.23 11.48 -11.39
C SER A 83 -2.45 11.47 -10.47
N ILE A 84 -2.39 10.60 -9.47
CA ILE A 84 -3.39 10.48 -8.42
C ILE A 84 -2.69 10.77 -7.10
N VAL A 85 -3.24 11.70 -6.34
CA VAL A 85 -2.74 12.09 -5.01
C VAL A 85 -3.91 12.01 -4.05
N ASP A 86 -3.69 11.41 -2.89
CA ASP A 86 -4.66 11.40 -1.81
C ASP A 86 -3.93 11.26 -0.47
N THR A 87 -4.63 11.54 0.63
CA THR A 87 -4.06 11.62 1.97
C THR A 87 -5.02 11.00 2.98
N LEU A 88 -4.49 10.08 3.78
CA LEU A 88 -5.22 9.40 4.84
C LEU A 88 -4.78 9.93 6.20
N TYR A 89 -5.76 10.29 7.02
CA TYR A 89 -5.54 10.66 8.41
C TYR A 89 -5.92 9.48 9.31
N ARG A 90 -4.97 9.04 10.14
CA ARG A 90 -5.14 7.91 11.06
C ARG A 90 -4.80 8.33 12.48
N GLN A 91 -5.57 7.82 13.42
CA GLN A 91 -5.26 7.89 14.85
C GLN A 91 -5.07 6.45 15.35
N TYR A 92 -3.91 6.19 15.94
CA TYR A 92 -3.60 4.92 16.58
C TYR A 92 -3.52 5.09 18.08
N THR A 93 -3.78 4.02 18.82
CA THR A 93 -3.64 3.98 20.27
C THR A 93 -2.84 2.76 20.67
N ILE A 94 -2.06 2.87 21.75
CA ILE A 94 -1.44 1.73 22.41
C ILE A 94 -1.89 1.67 23.86
N PRO A 95 -2.04 0.46 24.43
CA PRO A 95 -2.41 0.31 25.83
C PRO A 95 -1.28 0.74 26.77
N SER A 96 -0.03 0.39 26.43
CA SER A 96 1.18 0.86 27.10
C SER A 96 2.40 0.63 26.20
N PHE A 97 3.47 1.39 26.41
CA PHE A 97 4.74 1.14 25.71
C PHE A 97 5.34 -0.23 26.03
N SER A 98 5.17 -0.72 27.27
CA SER A 98 5.66 -2.04 27.68
C SER A 98 4.94 -3.16 26.93
N GLN A 99 3.60 -3.10 26.85
CA GLN A 99 2.83 -4.09 26.11
C GLN A 99 3.10 -3.99 24.60
N ALA A 100 3.24 -2.78 24.06
CA ALA A 100 3.58 -2.57 22.65
C ALA A 100 4.94 -3.18 22.28
N ALA A 101 5.94 -3.04 23.16
CA ALA A 101 7.26 -3.65 23.01
C ALA A 101 7.18 -5.19 23.08
N GLN A 102 6.48 -5.72 24.09
CA GLN A 102 6.34 -7.16 24.30
C GLN A 102 5.67 -7.85 23.11
N GLN A 103 4.69 -7.20 22.49
CA GLN A 103 3.93 -7.73 21.35
C GLN A 103 4.51 -7.33 19.99
N GLN A 104 5.57 -6.50 19.97
CA GLN A 104 6.12 -5.92 18.75
C GLN A 104 5.04 -5.31 17.84
N LEU A 105 4.20 -4.43 18.42
CA LEU A 105 3.03 -3.90 17.73
C LEU A 105 3.39 -3.22 16.41
N LEU A 106 2.60 -3.53 15.39
CA LEU A 106 2.70 -3.00 14.03
C LEU A 106 1.34 -2.44 13.61
N PHE A 107 1.31 -1.17 13.21
CA PHE A 107 0.10 -0.56 12.66
C PHE A 107 -0.01 -0.84 11.17
N LEU A 108 -1.11 -1.46 10.77
CA LEU A 108 -1.41 -1.78 9.38
C LEU A 108 -2.32 -0.71 8.78
N THR A 109 -1.90 -0.12 7.67
CA THR A 109 -2.73 0.75 6.84
C THR A 109 -2.85 0.16 5.44
N GLN A 110 -4.08 0.00 5.00
CA GLN A 110 -4.41 -0.48 3.66
C GLN A 110 -5.18 0.61 2.92
N PHE A 111 -4.80 0.85 1.68
CA PHE A 111 -5.51 1.74 0.77
C PHE A 111 -5.22 1.33 -0.67
N GLY A 112 -6.11 1.68 -1.59
CA GLY A 112 -5.92 1.29 -2.97
C GLY A 112 -6.77 2.09 -3.93
N LEU A 113 -6.40 1.99 -5.21
CA LEU A 113 -7.02 2.73 -6.29
C LEU A 113 -7.12 1.89 -7.56
N HIS A 114 -8.08 2.26 -8.40
CA HIS A 114 -8.25 1.63 -9.70
C HIS A 114 -7.49 2.41 -10.77
N VAL A 115 -6.66 1.70 -11.53
CA VAL A 115 -5.83 2.26 -12.60
C VAL A 115 -5.84 1.37 -13.84
N PRO A 116 -5.59 1.94 -15.04
CA PRO A 116 -5.38 1.14 -16.24
C PRO A 116 -4.04 0.38 -16.19
N GLU A 117 -3.82 -0.47 -17.19
CA GLU A 117 -2.52 -1.06 -17.46
C GLU A 117 -1.44 0.02 -17.71
N GLY A 118 -0.21 -0.22 -17.26
CA GLY A 118 0.90 0.70 -17.51
C GLY A 118 1.99 0.68 -16.43
N SER A 119 2.97 1.55 -16.64
CA SER A 119 4.09 1.76 -15.71
C SER A 119 3.85 2.96 -14.80
N TYR A 120 4.01 2.77 -13.50
CA TYR A 120 3.75 3.79 -12.49
C TYR A 120 4.96 3.98 -11.57
N ALA A 121 5.13 5.20 -11.06
CA ALA A 121 5.96 5.46 -9.89
C ALA A 121 5.02 5.81 -8.72
N TYR A 122 5.23 5.18 -7.57
CA TYR A 122 4.51 5.51 -6.35
C TYR A 122 5.45 6.14 -5.32
N ASP A 123 4.87 6.95 -4.46
CA ASP A 123 5.53 7.64 -3.37
C ASP A 123 4.55 7.71 -2.19
N ILE A 124 4.92 7.11 -1.07
CA ILE A 124 4.14 7.09 0.16
C ILE A 124 4.96 7.81 1.22
N THR A 125 4.37 8.83 1.82
CA THR A 125 4.98 9.62 2.88
C THR A 125 4.13 9.53 4.14
N VAL A 126 4.75 9.15 5.25
CA VAL A 126 4.13 9.10 6.58
C VAL A 126 4.66 10.24 7.42
N LEU A 127 3.75 10.98 8.06
CA LEU A 127 4.05 12.08 8.97
C LEU A 127 3.44 11.78 10.33
N SER A 128 4.21 11.92 11.41
CA SER A 128 3.74 11.77 12.79
C SER A 128 4.52 12.65 13.76
N GLY A 129 3.89 13.72 14.26
CA GLY A 129 4.61 14.77 14.99
C GLY A 129 5.70 15.38 14.10
N ASP A 130 6.92 15.42 14.61
CA ASP A 130 8.09 15.92 13.87
C ASP A 130 8.80 14.82 13.04
N LYS A 131 8.28 13.60 13.05
CA LYS A 131 8.86 12.47 12.32
C LYS A 131 8.29 12.34 10.92
N THR A 132 9.15 12.00 9.96
CA THR A 132 8.76 11.79 8.55
C THR A 132 9.41 10.51 8.01
N GLY A 133 8.63 9.69 7.31
CA GLY A 133 9.14 8.54 6.54
C GLY A 133 8.67 8.62 5.11
N ARG A 134 9.46 8.08 4.19
CA ARG A 134 9.09 8.01 2.76
C ARG A 134 9.54 6.69 2.14
N VAL A 135 8.62 6.04 1.42
CA VAL A 135 8.89 4.87 0.58
C VAL A 135 8.42 5.21 -0.83
N ALA A 136 9.33 5.08 -1.81
CA ALA A 136 9.01 5.32 -3.21
C ALA A 136 9.63 4.23 -4.08
N ASP A 137 8.87 3.72 -5.04
CA ASP A 137 9.34 2.73 -6.00
C ASP A 137 8.50 2.79 -7.29
N LYS A 138 8.74 1.84 -8.20
CA LYS A 138 8.01 1.67 -9.46
C LYS A 138 7.17 0.41 -9.41
N LEU A 139 6.01 0.50 -10.04
CA LEU A 139 5.07 -0.60 -10.22
C LEU A 139 4.76 -0.75 -11.71
N VAL A 140 4.89 -1.97 -12.24
CA VAL A 140 4.49 -2.28 -13.61
C VAL A 140 3.25 -3.16 -13.55
N ILE A 141 2.17 -2.65 -14.13
CA ILE A 141 0.87 -3.32 -14.16
C ILE A 141 0.68 -3.88 -15.56
N ARG A 142 0.41 -5.19 -15.65
CA ARG A 142 0.21 -5.89 -16.93
C ARG A 142 -0.99 -6.82 -16.86
N LYS A 143 -1.55 -7.17 -18.02
CA LYS A 143 -2.65 -8.13 -18.13
C LYS A 143 -2.33 -9.53 -17.58
N GLU A 144 -1.07 -9.87 -17.38
CA GLU A 144 -0.68 -11.14 -16.74
C GLU A 144 -0.95 -11.18 -15.23
N ASN A 145 -1.22 -10.03 -14.57
CA ASN A 145 -1.57 -9.97 -13.16
C ASN A 145 -2.87 -10.78 -12.85
N TYR A 146 -2.94 -11.35 -11.64
CA TYR A 146 -4.06 -12.20 -11.21
C TYR A 146 -5.37 -11.45 -11.23
N ARG A 147 -6.47 -12.13 -11.58
CA ARG A 147 -7.79 -11.54 -11.37
C ARG A 147 -8.12 -11.56 -9.89
N MET A 148 -8.82 -10.53 -9.43
CA MET A 148 -9.38 -10.51 -8.07
C MET A 148 -10.18 -11.79 -7.79
N SER A 149 -10.98 -12.24 -8.77
CA SER A 149 -11.73 -13.50 -8.68
C SER A 149 -10.85 -14.71 -8.44
N ASP A 150 -9.66 -14.77 -9.07
CA ASP A 150 -8.75 -15.91 -8.93
C ASP A 150 -8.18 -16.02 -7.50
N ILE A 151 -7.98 -14.87 -6.85
CA ILE A 151 -7.49 -14.78 -5.47
C ILE A 151 -8.62 -15.10 -4.48
N LEU A 152 -9.82 -14.58 -4.71
CA LEU A 152 -10.98 -14.81 -3.84
C LEU A 152 -11.43 -16.28 -3.82
N ILE A 153 -11.21 -17.02 -4.89
CA ILE A 153 -11.56 -18.46 -4.98
C ILE A 153 -10.39 -19.40 -4.62
N ALA A 154 -9.19 -18.87 -4.37
CA ALA A 154 -8.03 -19.68 -4.06
C ALA A 154 -8.15 -20.23 -2.62
N GLN A 155 -8.07 -21.56 -2.46
CA GLN A 155 -8.03 -22.19 -1.13
C GLN A 155 -6.74 -21.85 -0.38
N ASN A 156 -5.65 -21.65 -1.13
CA ASN A 156 -4.34 -21.27 -0.62
C ASN A 156 -3.51 -20.66 -1.75
N ILE A 157 -2.62 -19.72 -1.43
CA ILE A 157 -1.62 -19.16 -2.36
C ILE A 157 -0.24 -19.64 -1.89
N VAL A 158 0.40 -20.50 -2.68
CA VAL A 158 1.71 -21.09 -2.35
C VAL A 158 2.72 -20.68 -3.42
N TYR A 159 3.90 -20.22 -3.01
CA TYR A 159 5.03 -19.99 -3.92
C TYR A 159 5.47 -21.33 -4.51
N ASP A 160 5.44 -21.45 -5.85
CA ASP A 160 5.80 -22.69 -6.52
C ASP A 160 7.32 -22.78 -6.72
N THR A 161 7.95 -23.81 -6.15
CA THR A 161 9.36 -24.14 -6.40
C THR A 161 9.53 -25.25 -7.43
N ILE A 162 8.44 -25.72 -8.06
CA ILE A 162 8.44 -26.93 -8.90
C ILE A 162 7.89 -26.64 -10.31
N ASP A 163 8.67 -27.05 -11.31
CA ASP A 163 8.55 -26.61 -12.70
C ASP A 163 7.44 -27.32 -13.54
N THR A 164 6.49 -28.08 -12.94
CA THR A 164 5.72 -29.11 -13.69
C THR A 164 4.20 -29.04 -13.65
N TYR A 165 3.57 -28.03 -13.03
CA TYR A 165 2.10 -27.92 -13.02
C TYR A 165 1.58 -26.54 -13.46
N LEU A 166 0.29 -26.48 -13.83
CA LEU A 166 -0.47 -25.31 -14.32
C LEU A 166 0.04 -23.99 -13.70
N ARG A 167 0.88 -23.27 -14.46
CA ARG A 167 1.46 -22.01 -14.03
C ARG A 167 0.56 -20.85 -14.40
N LYS A 168 0.48 -19.86 -13.50
CA LYS A 168 0.06 -18.51 -13.84
C LYS A 168 1.03 -17.53 -13.18
N GLY A 169 2.20 -17.32 -13.77
CA GLY A 169 3.29 -16.57 -13.13
C GLY A 169 4.13 -17.43 -12.18
N ALA A 170 4.55 -16.87 -11.04
CA ALA A 170 5.42 -17.51 -10.03
C ALA A 170 4.66 -18.18 -8.86
N LEU A 171 3.33 -18.24 -8.90
CA LEU A 171 2.53 -18.85 -7.84
C LEU A 171 1.80 -20.09 -8.35
N ARG A 172 1.69 -21.08 -7.45
CA ARG A 172 0.86 -22.25 -7.64
C ARG A 172 -0.56 -21.91 -7.18
N VAL A 173 -1.48 -21.85 -8.14
CA VAL A 173 -2.91 -21.75 -7.82
C VAL A 173 -3.45 -23.16 -7.62
N VAL A 174 -3.81 -23.51 -6.38
CA VAL A 174 -4.54 -24.75 -6.09
C VAL A 174 -6.02 -24.41 -6.14
N PRO A 175 -6.74 -24.75 -7.23
CA PRO A 175 -8.17 -24.52 -7.30
C PRO A 175 -8.84 -25.33 -6.18
N HIS A 176 -9.77 -24.71 -5.47
CA HIS A 176 -10.65 -25.42 -4.54
C HIS A 176 -11.65 -26.24 -5.35
N PRO A 177 -11.52 -27.58 -5.45
CA PRO A 177 -12.49 -28.39 -6.16
C PRO A 177 -13.57 -28.75 -5.15
N SER A 178 -14.61 -27.92 -5.03
CA SER A 178 -15.82 -28.35 -4.32
C SER A 178 -17.05 -27.59 -4.79
N HIS A 179 -17.60 -28.01 -5.94
CA HIS A 179 -18.95 -28.60 -6.06
C HIS A 179 -19.16 -29.15 -7.47
#